data_AF-A0A0D0A2W5-F1
#
_entry.id   AF-A0A0D0A2W5-F1
#
_cell.length_a   1.000
_cell.length_b   1.000
_cell.length_c   1.000
_cell.angle_alpha   90.00
_cell.angle_beta   90.00
_cell.angle_gamma   90.00
#
_symmetry.space_group_name_H-M   'P 1'
#
loop_
_entity.id
_entity.type
_entity.pdbx_description
1 polymer ?
#
loop_
_entity_poly.entity_id
_entity_poly.type
_entity_poly.pdbx_seq_one_letter_code
_entity_poly.pdbx_strand_id
1 'polypeptide(L)'
;MKTASVDQSAPNKPPKLLAGDLTPEAARDWEDACSTYFLHKEIEDKNQVKMIASGMQDRRLHTWYLTQKATLNAGTFEDYMAALKKDWLEAHWETKLRKKVMGSHQNARPFYEWALEVQDQNTLLFGNDAHLDNVQLRNQLEANLCDELHTTVLRAKLAKTLTLKEWIEEVRQLDDKRLEDLATHKKFAEDCHNKSKHTTPSNYTSSSKPSTSRPPTNTSTHRLEALTAAERTLLADNGGCFKCRKFYVPHRSKDCTDGAPDASTYKPLTEADAIAAKAKNDKPKKPVAAVAPVAAVMASSFLEADSDSEDDTCVAPFETAHLTWPCLLTGPSCDSFERIDALIDHGSHLVLINEDVVNKLGLRRRKLRVEIQANSAFLNSSSSTLSFSEYVHLSPSSLDNGWHSRTIRAIIAPKLVVPLLLGGPFLSHNCLIIDHELRTCINKESDYDLLNPPKRVHHVHTPIPSKRDLYRLRKDVMHELQHNKEQLDRLDAEMRRKYEDRFPSDIPHIDNLPTDIVHRIRLKDPNKIIQCRRYNTPRKYREAWE
;
A
#
# COMPACT_ATOMS: atom_id res chain seq x y z
N MET A 1 -40.68 14.64 8.98
CA MET A 1 -41.99 14.16 8.52
C MET A 1 -42.20 12.75 9.05
N LYS A 2 -43.42 12.37 9.41
CA LYS A 2 -43.71 11.05 9.97
C LYS A 2 -44.09 10.12 8.81
N THR A 3 -43.36 9.03 8.64
CA THR A 3 -43.66 8.00 7.62
C THR A 3 -44.89 7.20 8.03
N ALA A 4 -45.68 6.79 7.05
CA ALA A 4 -46.77 5.85 7.26
C ALA A 4 -46.20 4.49 7.70
N SER A 5 -46.97 3.74 8.48
CA SER A 5 -46.60 2.38 8.91
C SER A 5 -47.85 1.51 8.99
N VAL A 6 -47.69 0.20 8.89
CA VAL A 6 -48.81 -0.75 8.93
C VAL A 6 -48.89 -1.41 10.30
N ASP A 7 -50.09 -1.47 10.85
CA ASP A 7 -50.41 -2.16 12.10
C ASP A 7 -51.45 -3.26 11.84
N GLN A 8 -51.12 -4.49 12.20
CA GLN A 8 -52.03 -5.63 12.11
C GLN A 8 -51.90 -6.50 13.35
N SER A 9 -52.88 -6.39 14.26
CA SER A 9 -52.88 -7.16 15.52
C SER A 9 -53.00 -8.69 15.35
N ALA A 10 -53.57 -9.17 14.24
CA ALA A 10 -53.67 -10.60 13.91
C ALA A 10 -53.92 -10.78 12.40
N PRO A 11 -53.46 -11.89 11.78
CA PRO A 11 -53.65 -12.15 10.35
C PRO A 11 -55.11 -12.14 9.89
N ASN A 12 -56.04 -12.47 10.79
CA ASN A 12 -57.48 -12.51 10.52
C ASN A 12 -58.20 -11.16 10.72
N LYS A 13 -57.48 -10.11 11.14
CA LYS A 13 -58.01 -8.75 11.31
C LYS A 13 -57.56 -7.86 10.16
N PRO A 14 -58.40 -6.91 9.72
CA PRO A 14 -58.02 -5.99 8.65
C PRO A 14 -56.78 -5.19 9.09
N PRO A 15 -55.77 -5.07 8.21
CA PRO A 15 -54.60 -4.25 8.49
C PRO A 15 -55.00 -2.77 8.58
N LYS A 16 -54.20 -1.99 9.31
CA LYS A 16 -54.36 -0.54 9.42
C LYS A 16 -53.15 0.17 8.87
N LEU A 17 -53.35 1.05 7.89
CA LEU A 17 -52.31 1.95 7.41
C LEU A 17 -52.38 3.24 8.24
N LEU A 18 -51.41 3.41 9.14
CA LEU A 18 -51.35 4.56 10.05
C LEU A 18 -51.02 5.85 9.29
N ALA A 19 -51.45 6.98 9.86
CA ALA A 19 -51.25 8.29 9.23
C ALA A 19 -49.76 8.68 9.13
N GLY A 20 -49.36 9.14 7.95
CA GLY A 20 -47.99 9.54 7.62
C GLY A 20 -47.80 9.66 6.12
N ASP A 21 -46.60 10.05 5.70
CA ASP A 21 -46.23 10.09 4.28
C ASP A 21 -45.93 8.67 3.78
N LEU A 22 -46.54 8.28 2.66
CA LEU A 22 -46.45 6.93 2.11
C LEU A 22 -45.06 6.74 1.49
N THR A 23 -44.35 5.70 1.93
CA THR A 23 -43.07 5.27 1.32
C THR A 23 -43.28 3.95 0.56
N PRO A 24 -42.38 3.58 -0.36
CA PRO A 24 -42.45 2.29 -1.06
C PRO A 24 -42.50 1.10 -0.10
N GLU A 25 -41.75 1.17 1.01
CA GLU A 25 -41.74 0.16 2.07
C GLU A 25 -43.12 0.06 2.74
N ALA A 26 -43.70 1.19 3.17
CA ALA A 26 -45.02 1.20 3.80
C ALA A 26 -46.13 0.73 2.84
N ALA A 27 -45.99 1.02 1.54
CA ALA A 27 -46.92 0.53 0.52
C ALA A 27 -46.80 -0.99 0.33
N ARG A 28 -45.58 -1.55 0.39
CA ARG A 28 -45.34 -3.00 0.31
C ARG A 28 -45.86 -3.72 1.56
N ASP A 29 -45.55 -3.21 2.74
CA ASP A 29 -46.07 -3.75 4.01
C ASP A 29 -47.60 -3.77 4.02
N TRP A 30 -48.23 -2.74 3.45
CA TRP A 30 -49.67 -2.64 3.34
C TRP A 30 -50.22 -3.72 2.40
N GLU A 31 -49.58 -3.88 1.24
CA GLU A 31 -49.92 -4.89 0.24
C GLU A 31 -49.84 -6.32 0.78
N ASP A 32 -48.74 -6.64 1.48
CA ASP A 32 -48.50 -7.97 2.06
C ASP A 32 -49.47 -8.26 3.22
N ALA A 33 -49.76 -7.26 4.08
CA ALA A 33 -50.72 -7.41 5.17
C ALA A 33 -52.17 -7.56 4.66
N CYS A 34 -52.54 -6.83 3.60
CA CYS A 34 -53.83 -6.98 2.92
C CYS A 34 -53.96 -8.37 2.29
N SER A 35 -52.93 -8.82 1.57
CA SER A 35 -52.92 -10.13 0.92
C SER A 35 -53.05 -11.27 1.94
N THR A 36 -52.32 -11.17 3.06
CA THR A 36 -52.42 -12.12 4.19
C THR A 36 -53.83 -12.14 4.78
N TYR A 37 -54.45 -10.98 4.96
CA TYR A 37 -55.82 -10.86 5.44
C TYR A 37 -56.84 -11.49 4.47
N PHE A 38 -56.69 -11.24 3.16
CA PHE A 38 -57.56 -11.82 2.13
C PHE A 38 -57.46 -13.34 2.09
N LEU A 39 -56.25 -13.89 2.19
CA LEU A 39 -56.01 -15.32 2.22
C LEU A 39 -56.64 -15.96 3.45
N HIS A 40 -56.45 -15.37 4.64
CA HIS A 40 -56.94 -15.94 5.89
C HIS A 40 -58.47 -15.81 6.06
N LYS A 41 -59.08 -14.82 5.42
CA LYS A 41 -60.54 -14.60 5.46
C LYS A 41 -61.27 -15.13 4.22
N GLU A 42 -60.54 -15.68 3.26
CA GLU A 42 -61.07 -16.17 1.98
C GLU A 42 -61.97 -15.13 1.29
N ILE A 43 -61.47 -13.88 1.22
CA ILE A 43 -62.25 -12.76 0.69
C ILE A 43 -62.26 -12.80 -0.83
N GLU A 44 -63.46 -12.88 -1.41
CA GLU A 44 -63.68 -12.83 -2.85
C GLU A 44 -63.13 -11.53 -3.47
N ASP A 45 -62.45 -11.64 -4.61
CA ASP A 45 -61.70 -10.57 -5.28
C ASP A 45 -62.49 -9.24 -5.40
N LYS A 46 -63.77 -9.32 -5.77
CA LYS A 46 -64.67 -8.15 -5.93
C LYS A 46 -64.97 -7.37 -4.65
N ASN A 47 -64.58 -7.91 -3.50
CA ASN A 47 -64.81 -7.33 -2.17
C ASN A 47 -63.51 -6.94 -1.44
N GLN A 48 -62.35 -7.32 -1.96
CA GLN A 48 -61.05 -7.12 -1.29
C GLN A 48 -60.80 -5.64 -0.93
N VAL A 49 -60.88 -4.74 -1.91
CA VAL A 49 -60.65 -3.29 -1.72
C VAL A 49 -61.65 -2.66 -0.74
N LYS A 50 -62.92 -3.06 -0.81
CA LYS A 50 -63.98 -2.56 0.09
C LYS A 50 -63.69 -2.90 1.55
N MET A 51 -63.15 -4.09 1.81
CA MET A 51 -62.91 -4.60 3.15
C MET A 51 -61.73 -3.91 3.84
N ILE A 52 -60.69 -3.56 3.08
CA ILE A 52 -59.49 -2.89 3.63
C ILE A 52 -59.61 -1.37 3.70
N ALA A 53 -60.60 -0.76 3.03
CA ALA A 53 -60.79 0.68 3.01
C ALA A 53 -60.94 1.30 4.42
N SER A 54 -61.57 0.57 5.36
CA SER A 54 -61.69 1.00 6.76
C SER A 54 -60.36 1.01 7.53
N GLY A 55 -59.32 0.35 6.99
CA GLY A 55 -57.98 0.31 7.55
C GLY A 55 -57.15 1.57 7.27
N MET A 56 -57.57 2.44 6.35
CA MET A 56 -56.87 3.68 6.01
C MET A 56 -57.08 4.74 7.09
N GLN A 57 -56.06 5.00 7.93
CA GLN A 57 -56.18 5.95 9.05
C GLN A 57 -55.81 7.39 8.69
N ASP A 58 -55.03 7.63 7.62
CA ASP A 58 -54.78 8.99 7.15
C ASP A 58 -56.06 9.57 6.54
N ARG A 59 -56.53 10.70 7.09
CA ARG A 59 -57.71 11.40 6.58
C ARG A 59 -57.58 11.79 5.11
N ARG A 60 -56.39 12.21 4.67
CA ARG A 60 -56.11 12.59 3.28
C ARG A 60 -56.30 11.37 2.36
N LEU A 61 -55.80 10.20 2.79
CA LEU A 61 -55.91 8.94 2.04
C LEU A 61 -57.35 8.44 1.99
N HIS A 62 -58.06 8.53 3.12
CA HIS A 62 -59.46 8.17 3.18
C HIS A 62 -60.32 9.08 2.28
N THR A 63 -60.05 10.39 2.23
CA THR A 63 -60.74 11.32 1.31
C THR A 63 -60.45 10.99 -0.15
N TRP A 64 -59.20 10.65 -0.51
CA TRP A 64 -58.84 10.20 -1.85
C TRP A 64 -59.63 8.95 -2.26
N TYR A 65 -59.68 7.93 -1.37
CA TYR A 65 -60.44 6.72 -1.62
C TYR A 65 -61.94 7.00 -1.81
N LEU A 66 -62.55 7.84 -0.96
CA LEU A 66 -63.97 8.18 -1.09
C LEU A 66 -64.28 8.88 -2.41
N THR A 67 -63.36 9.72 -2.91
CA THR A 67 -63.52 10.43 -4.18
C THR A 67 -63.49 9.48 -5.38
N GLN A 68 -62.70 8.40 -5.30
CA GLN A 68 -62.53 7.42 -6.39
C GLN A 68 -63.20 6.07 -6.08
N LYS A 69 -64.11 6.04 -5.10
CA LYS A 69 -64.65 4.80 -4.51
C LYS A 69 -65.28 3.86 -5.55
N ALA A 70 -66.00 4.40 -6.52
CA ALA A 70 -66.67 3.59 -7.55
C ALA A 70 -65.65 2.89 -8.46
N THR A 71 -64.62 3.62 -8.89
CA THR A 71 -63.55 3.11 -9.76
C THR A 71 -62.68 2.09 -9.02
N LEU A 72 -62.19 2.44 -7.82
CA LEU A 72 -61.29 1.58 -7.04
C LEU A 72 -61.95 0.28 -6.59
N ASN A 73 -63.26 0.28 -6.32
CA ASN A 73 -63.99 -0.93 -5.93
C ASN A 73 -64.46 -1.80 -7.09
N ALA A 74 -64.44 -1.27 -8.31
CA ALA A 74 -64.76 -2.03 -9.51
C ALA A 74 -63.54 -2.77 -10.08
N GLY A 75 -62.33 -2.25 -9.81
CA GLY A 75 -61.06 -2.87 -10.20
C GLY A 75 -60.62 -4.01 -9.28
N THR A 76 -59.49 -4.61 -9.64
CA THR A 76 -58.81 -5.63 -8.82
C THR A 76 -58.01 -4.99 -7.68
N PHE A 77 -57.54 -5.80 -6.74
CA PHE A 77 -56.62 -5.31 -5.71
C PHE A 77 -55.31 -4.78 -6.31
N GLU A 78 -54.82 -5.37 -7.41
CA GLU A 78 -53.65 -4.88 -8.13
C GLU A 78 -53.88 -3.48 -8.72
N ASP A 79 -55.05 -3.25 -9.34
CA ASP A 79 -55.42 -1.92 -9.88
C ASP A 79 -55.48 -0.86 -8.77
N TYR A 80 -56.02 -1.24 -7.61
CA TYR A 80 -56.04 -0.39 -6.42
C TYR A 80 -54.62 -0.05 -5.94
N MET A 81 -53.73 -1.05 -5.84
CA MET A 81 -52.35 -0.84 -5.40
C MET A 81 -51.55 0.01 -6.40
N ALA A 82 -51.78 -0.17 -7.71
CA ALA A 82 -51.20 0.66 -8.74
C ALA A 82 -51.66 2.13 -8.64
N ALA A 83 -52.97 2.36 -8.42
CA ALA A 83 -53.51 3.70 -8.20
C ALA A 83 -52.96 4.35 -6.92
N LEU A 84 -52.87 3.58 -5.83
CA LEU A 84 -52.29 4.03 -4.57
C LEU A 84 -50.84 4.48 -4.76
N LYS A 85 -49.99 3.61 -5.32
CA LYS A 85 -48.57 3.90 -5.56
C LYS A 85 -48.40 5.13 -6.47
N LYS A 86 -49.22 5.25 -7.52
CA LYS A 86 -49.16 6.37 -8.48
C LYS A 86 -49.52 7.73 -7.86
N ASP A 87 -50.57 7.79 -7.05
CA ASP A 87 -51.09 9.07 -6.53
C ASP A 87 -50.40 9.52 -5.22
N TRP A 88 -49.80 8.57 -4.49
CA TRP A 88 -49.28 8.82 -3.13
C TRP A 88 -47.76 8.71 -2.97
N LEU A 89 -47.07 8.01 -3.87
CA LEU A 89 -45.61 8.03 -3.87
C LEU A 89 -45.10 9.25 -4.65
N GLU A 90 -43.87 9.66 -4.36
CA GLU A 90 -43.23 10.75 -5.10
C GLU A 90 -43.10 10.41 -6.59
N ALA A 91 -43.19 11.42 -7.45
CA ALA A 91 -42.92 11.25 -8.87
C ALA A 91 -41.52 10.64 -9.10
N HIS A 92 -41.45 9.63 -9.98
CA HIS A 92 -40.24 8.89 -10.32
C HIS A 92 -39.59 8.16 -9.13
N TRP A 93 -40.36 7.78 -8.11
CA TRP A 93 -39.85 7.02 -6.96
C TRP A 93 -39.14 5.74 -7.40
N GLU A 94 -39.62 5.07 -8.46
CA GLU A 94 -39.03 3.84 -9.00
C GLU A 94 -37.60 4.11 -9.50
N THR A 95 -37.42 5.21 -10.24
CA THR A 95 -36.11 5.60 -10.79
C THR A 95 -35.17 6.05 -9.69
N LYS A 96 -35.67 6.81 -8.70
CA LYS A 96 -34.87 7.23 -7.54
C LYS A 96 -34.41 6.04 -6.72
N LEU A 97 -35.31 5.08 -6.47
CA LEU A 97 -35.00 3.86 -5.72
C LEU A 97 -34.03 2.97 -6.49
N ARG A 98 -34.21 2.78 -7.81
CA ARG A 98 -33.23 2.08 -8.65
C ARG A 98 -31.85 2.73 -8.58
N LYS A 99 -31.78 4.07 -8.65
CA LYS A 99 -30.51 4.80 -8.50
C LYS A 99 -29.90 4.59 -7.12
N LYS A 100 -30.71 4.53 -6.06
CA LYS A 100 -30.26 4.23 -4.69
C LYS A 100 -29.67 2.82 -4.60
N VAL A 101 -30.36 1.82 -5.15
CA VAL A 101 -29.87 0.42 -5.24
C VAL A 101 -28.55 0.37 -6.01
N MET A 102 -28.46 1.06 -7.16
CA MET A 102 -27.26 1.08 -7.99
C MET A 102 -26.09 1.91 -7.41
N GLY A 103 -26.36 2.81 -6.46
CA GLY A 103 -25.35 3.60 -5.77
C GLY A 103 -24.98 3.06 -4.39
N SER A 104 -25.54 1.91 -3.99
CA SER A 104 -25.26 1.29 -2.70
C SER A 104 -23.93 0.53 -2.75
N HIS A 105 -23.09 0.70 -1.73
CA HIS A 105 -21.78 0.05 -1.62
C HIS A 105 -21.69 -0.76 -0.32
N GLN A 106 -20.87 -1.81 -0.33
CA GLN A 106 -20.59 -2.60 0.87
C GLN A 106 -19.93 -1.72 1.95
N ASN A 107 -18.88 -0.97 1.61
CA ASN A 107 -18.07 -0.23 2.59
C ASN A 107 -17.51 -1.16 3.69
N ALA A 108 -17.55 -0.74 4.96
CA ALA A 108 -16.99 -1.47 6.10
C ALA A 108 -17.93 -2.51 6.74
N ARG A 109 -19.16 -2.67 6.25
CA ARG A 109 -20.15 -3.59 6.84
C ARG A 109 -20.01 -5.01 6.28
N PRO A 110 -20.51 -6.04 6.98
CA PRO A 110 -20.55 -7.40 6.46
C PRO A 110 -21.29 -7.47 5.12
N PHE A 111 -20.74 -8.24 4.17
CA PHE A 111 -21.30 -8.40 2.83
C PHE A 111 -22.75 -8.87 2.88
N TYR A 112 -23.04 -9.88 3.71
CA TYR A 112 -24.35 -10.50 3.73
C TYR A 112 -25.47 -9.54 4.16
N GLU A 113 -25.22 -8.71 5.19
CA GLU A 113 -26.19 -7.69 5.63
C GLU A 113 -26.48 -6.67 4.53
N TRP A 114 -25.43 -6.22 3.84
CA TRP A 114 -25.58 -5.29 2.72
C TRP A 114 -26.33 -5.93 1.53
N ALA A 115 -25.97 -7.16 1.16
CA ALA A 115 -26.60 -7.87 0.06
C ALA A 115 -28.09 -8.12 0.32
N LEU A 116 -28.48 -8.34 1.58
CA LEU A 116 -29.88 -8.42 1.99
C LEU A 116 -30.59 -7.07 1.84
N GLU A 117 -30.00 -5.96 2.28
CA GLU A 117 -30.60 -4.62 2.10
C GLU A 117 -30.81 -4.28 0.63
N VAL A 118 -29.82 -4.59 -0.23
CA VAL A 118 -29.91 -4.35 -1.68
C VAL A 118 -31.01 -5.21 -2.32
N GLN A 119 -31.13 -6.48 -1.90
CA GLN A 119 -32.22 -7.34 -2.36
C GLN A 119 -33.57 -6.82 -1.91
N ASP A 120 -33.71 -6.43 -0.64
CA ASP A 120 -34.92 -5.87 -0.06
C ASP A 120 -35.39 -4.63 -0.83
N GLN A 121 -34.49 -3.67 -1.06
CA GLN A 121 -34.79 -2.49 -1.86
C GLN A 121 -35.18 -2.81 -3.31
N ASN A 122 -34.58 -3.84 -3.92
CA ASN A 122 -34.95 -4.27 -5.26
C ASN A 122 -36.33 -4.96 -5.29
N THR A 123 -36.75 -5.64 -4.22
CA THR A 123 -38.09 -6.26 -4.16
C THR A 123 -39.22 -5.24 -4.19
N LEU A 124 -38.99 -4.03 -3.68
CA LEU A 124 -39.95 -2.91 -3.76
C LEU A 124 -40.19 -2.46 -5.21
N LEU A 125 -39.25 -2.75 -6.12
CA LEU A 125 -39.37 -2.44 -7.54
C LEU A 125 -40.09 -3.54 -8.33
N PHE A 126 -40.41 -4.69 -7.73
CA PHE A 126 -41.02 -5.83 -8.42
C PHE A 126 -42.28 -5.40 -9.19
N GLY A 127 -42.39 -5.87 -10.45
CA GLY A 127 -43.48 -5.48 -11.36
C GLY A 127 -43.26 -4.16 -12.12
N ASN A 128 -42.19 -3.40 -11.83
CA ASN A 128 -41.82 -2.20 -12.57
C ASN A 128 -40.61 -2.46 -13.49
N ASP A 129 -40.49 -1.71 -14.58
CA ASP A 129 -39.32 -1.74 -15.49
C ASP A 129 -38.01 -1.37 -14.78
N ALA A 130 -38.12 -0.67 -13.64
CA ALA A 130 -37.00 -0.30 -12.80
C ALA A 130 -36.42 -1.46 -11.99
N HIS A 131 -37.11 -2.62 -11.89
CA HIS A 131 -36.63 -3.81 -11.20
C HIS A 131 -35.35 -4.36 -11.83
N LEU A 132 -34.38 -4.77 -11.01
CA LEU A 132 -33.18 -5.47 -11.46
C LEU A 132 -33.41 -6.98 -11.45
N ASP A 133 -33.13 -7.64 -12.57
CA ASP A 133 -33.13 -9.11 -12.61
C ASP A 133 -31.95 -9.71 -11.79
N ASN A 134 -31.96 -11.02 -11.58
CA ASN A 134 -30.95 -11.70 -10.77
C ASN A 134 -29.52 -11.54 -11.32
N VAL A 135 -29.35 -11.39 -12.64
CA VAL A 135 -28.05 -11.21 -13.29
C VAL A 135 -27.55 -9.78 -13.08
N GLN A 136 -28.42 -8.81 -13.28
CA GLN A 136 -28.17 -7.39 -13.03
C GLN A 136 -27.84 -7.14 -11.56
N LEU A 137 -28.59 -7.76 -10.64
CA LEU A 137 -28.36 -7.63 -9.20
C LEU A 137 -27.04 -8.26 -8.78
N ARG A 138 -26.68 -9.42 -9.34
CA ARG A 138 -25.34 -10.02 -9.13
C ARG A 138 -24.23 -9.09 -9.61
N ASN A 139 -24.31 -8.58 -10.83
CA ASN A 139 -23.32 -7.68 -11.39
C ASN A 139 -23.19 -6.40 -10.54
N GLN A 140 -24.32 -5.89 -10.05
CA GLN A 140 -24.36 -4.72 -9.18
C GLN A 140 -23.69 -5.00 -7.82
N LEU A 141 -23.98 -6.15 -7.20
CA LEU A 141 -23.33 -6.54 -5.95
C LEU A 141 -21.83 -6.72 -6.14
N GLU A 142 -21.41 -7.41 -7.21
CA GLU A 142 -19.99 -7.65 -7.53
C GLU A 142 -19.22 -6.34 -7.76
N ALA A 143 -19.81 -5.39 -8.50
CA ALA A 143 -19.18 -4.10 -8.81
C ALA A 143 -19.00 -3.18 -7.59
N ASN A 144 -19.76 -3.39 -6.50
CA ASN A 144 -19.75 -2.51 -5.32
C ASN A 144 -19.32 -3.20 -4.03
N LEU A 145 -18.65 -4.35 -4.16
CA LEU A 145 -17.89 -4.97 -3.08
C LEU A 145 -16.78 -4.02 -2.59
N CYS A 146 -16.37 -4.17 -1.34
CA CYS A 146 -15.15 -3.51 -0.87
C CYS A 146 -13.91 -4.13 -1.55
N ASP A 147 -12.85 -3.36 -1.74
CA ASP A 147 -11.68 -3.75 -2.54
C ASP A 147 -11.03 -5.07 -2.06
N GLU A 148 -10.98 -5.28 -0.74
CA GLU A 148 -10.44 -6.49 -0.12
C GLU A 148 -11.27 -7.75 -0.45
N LEU A 149 -12.60 -7.64 -0.35
CA LEU A 149 -13.50 -8.75 -0.66
C LEU A 149 -13.56 -8.97 -2.17
N HIS A 150 -13.64 -7.91 -2.97
CA HIS A 150 -13.63 -7.96 -4.43
C HIS A 150 -12.42 -8.75 -4.94
N THR A 151 -11.23 -8.44 -4.43
CA THR A 151 -10.00 -9.17 -4.79
C THR A 151 -10.08 -10.65 -4.40
N THR A 152 -10.70 -10.96 -3.24
CA THR A 152 -10.88 -12.33 -2.76
C THR A 152 -11.86 -13.12 -3.64
N VAL A 153 -12.97 -12.50 -4.04
CA VAL A 153 -13.96 -13.08 -4.95
C VAL A 153 -13.36 -13.35 -6.34
N LEU A 154 -12.59 -12.41 -6.88
CA LEU A 154 -11.88 -12.60 -8.17
C LEU A 154 -10.90 -13.77 -8.12
N ARG A 155 -10.16 -13.93 -7.01
CA ARG A 155 -9.25 -15.08 -6.82
C ARG A 155 -9.98 -16.40 -6.67
N ALA A 156 -11.15 -16.39 -6.02
CA ALA A 156 -11.98 -17.58 -5.84
C ALA A 156 -12.56 -18.12 -7.16
N LYS A 157 -12.59 -17.30 -8.22
CA LYS A 157 -13.09 -17.67 -9.56
C LYS A 157 -14.45 -18.38 -9.49
N LEU A 158 -15.38 -17.75 -8.77
CA LEU A 158 -16.73 -18.27 -8.59
C LEU A 158 -17.37 -18.58 -9.95
N ALA A 159 -18.06 -19.73 -10.05
CA ALA A 159 -18.62 -20.16 -11.32
C ALA A 159 -19.67 -19.16 -11.85
N LYS A 160 -19.63 -18.91 -13.16
CA LYS A 160 -20.60 -18.02 -13.82
C LYS A 160 -22.02 -18.59 -13.83
N THR A 161 -22.14 -19.91 -13.72
CA THR A 161 -23.42 -20.64 -13.69
C THR A 161 -24.14 -20.61 -12.35
N LEU A 162 -23.52 -20.06 -11.30
CA LEU A 162 -24.15 -19.95 -9.98
C LEU A 162 -25.41 -19.09 -10.07
N THR A 163 -26.48 -19.56 -9.44
CA THR A 163 -27.65 -18.73 -9.16
C THR A 163 -27.26 -17.56 -8.24
N LEU A 164 -28.07 -16.50 -8.22
CA LEU A 164 -27.83 -15.36 -7.33
C LEU A 164 -27.66 -15.80 -5.87
N LYS A 165 -28.52 -16.71 -5.40
CA LYS A 165 -28.50 -17.21 -4.02
C LYS A 165 -27.22 -17.98 -3.71
N GLU A 166 -26.80 -18.88 -4.60
CA GLU A 166 -25.56 -19.64 -4.42
C GLU A 166 -24.34 -18.71 -4.46
N TRP A 167 -24.32 -17.74 -5.38
CA TRP A 167 -23.24 -16.76 -5.47
C TRP A 167 -23.14 -15.89 -4.21
N ILE A 168 -24.27 -15.41 -3.66
CA ILE A 168 -24.29 -14.64 -2.40
C ILE A 168 -23.73 -15.47 -1.25
N GLU A 169 -24.08 -16.76 -1.16
CA GLU A 169 -23.58 -17.60 -0.06
C GLU A 169 -22.07 -17.88 -0.18
N GLU A 170 -21.55 -18.09 -1.39
CA GLU A 170 -20.11 -18.21 -1.62
C GLU A 170 -19.35 -16.93 -1.25
N VAL A 171 -19.84 -15.76 -1.69
CA VAL A 171 -19.23 -14.46 -1.35
C VAL A 171 -19.31 -14.18 0.15
N ARG A 172 -20.41 -14.55 0.80
CA ARG A 172 -20.55 -14.48 2.26
C ARG A 172 -19.48 -15.30 2.97
N GLN A 173 -19.25 -16.56 2.58
CA GLN A 173 -18.23 -17.39 3.22
C GLN A 173 -16.82 -16.79 3.06
N LEU A 174 -16.54 -16.15 1.92
CA LEU A 174 -15.28 -15.42 1.71
C LEU A 174 -15.18 -14.19 2.62
N ASP A 175 -16.26 -13.45 2.82
CA ASP A 175 -16.29 -12.30 3.72
C ASP A 175 -16.21 -12.68 5.19
N ASP A 176 -16.91 -13.74 5.62
CA ASP A 176 -16.85 -14.27 6.99
C ASP A 176 -15.41 -14.65 7.34
N LYS A 177 -14.72 -15.35 6.43
CA LYS A 177 -13.30 -15.68 6.60
C LYS A 177 -12.42 -14.43 6.68
N ARG A 178 -12.66 -13.44 5.82
CA ARG A 178 -11.93 -12.15 5.85
C ARG A 178 -12.11 -11.43 7.19
N LEU A 179 -13.33 -11.41 7.73
CA LEU A 179 -13.65 -10.81 9.02
C LEU A 179 -12.99 -11.58 10.18
N GLU A 180 -12.96 -12.90 10.13
CA GLU A 180 -12.25 -13.74 11.11
C GLU A 180 -10.73 -13.50 11.10
N ASP A 181 -10.13 -13.40 9.90
CA ASP A 181 -8.70 -13.10 9.74
C ASP A 181 -8.37 -11.70 10.28
N LEU A 182 -9.18 -10.69 9.96
CA LEU A 182 -9.06 -9.33 10.51
C LEU A 182 -9.20 -9.30 12.04
N ALA A 183 -10.16 -10.03 12.60
CA ALA A 183 -10.35 -10.11 14.04
C ALA A 183 -9.15 -10.78 14.74
N THR A 184 -8.57 -11.81 14.10
CA THR A 184 -7.39 -12.52 14.62
C THR A 184 -6.16 -11.63 14.58
N HIS A 185 -5.93 -10.91 13.48
CA HIS A 185 -4.84 -9.95 13.34
C HIS A 185 -4.95 -8.81 14.36
N LYS A 186 -6.16 -8.29 14.58
CA LYS A 186 -6.43 -7.26 15.58
C LYS A 186 -6.11 -7.75 17.00
N LYS A 187 -6.57 -8.95 17.38
CA LYS A 187 -6.25 -9.55 18.68
C LYS A 187 -4.75 -9.75 18.86
N PHE A 188 -4.06 -10.26 17.84
CA PHE A 188 -2.61 -10.43 17.90
C PHE A 188 -1.88 -9.09 18.09
N ALA A 189 -2.30 -8.04 17.38
CA ALA A 189 -1.74 -6.70 17.54
C ALA A 189 -2.00 -6.12 18.95
N GLU A 190 -3.21 -6.31 19.49
CA GLU A 190 -3.56 -5.91 20.85
C GLU A 190 -2.75 -6.68 21.91
N ASP A 191 -2.53 -7.98 21.73
CA ASP A 191 -1.71 -8.81 22.62
C ASP A 191 -0.23 -8.40 22.60
N CYS A 192 0.31 -8.09 21.42
CA CYS A 192 1.66 -7.52 21.28
C CYS A 192 1.78 -6.17 22.00
N HIS A 193 0.78 -5.30 21.85
CA HIS A 193 0.73 -4.00 22.51
C HIS A 193 0.60 -4.12 24.04
N ASN A 194 -0.22 -5.04 24.53
CA ASN A 194 -0.41 -5.29 25.96
C ASN A 194 0.81 -5.96 26.61
N LYS A 195 1.50 -6.87 25.91
CA LYS A 195 2.80 -7.42 26.36
C LYS A 195 3.87 -6.33 26.49
N SER A 196 3.85 -5.32 25.62
CA SER A 196 4.71 -4.14 25.73
C SER A 196 4.35 -3.21 26.90
N LYS A 197 3.13 -3.28 27.44
CA LYS A 197 2.70 -2.53 28.63
C LYS A 197 2.93 -3.27 29.95
N HIS A 198 2.97 -4.61 29.93
CA HIS A 198 3.24 -5.43 31.12
C HIS A 198 4.73 -5.53 31.50
N THR A 199 5.63 -4.86 30.78
CA THR A 199 7.07 -4.76 31.09
C THR A 199 7.47 -3.49 31.85
N THR A 200 6.52 -2.80 32.49
CA THR A 200 6.82 -1.87 33.59
C THR A 200 6.61 -2.56 34.95
N PRO A 201 7.66 -2.72 35.79
CA PRO A 201 7.47 -3.15 37.17
C PRO A 201 6.93 -1.97 37.97
N SER A 202 5.70 -2.07 38.46
CA SER A 202 5.20 -1.25 39.55
C SER A 202 4.82 -2.16 40.70
N ASN A 203 5.56 -2.07 41.80
CA ASN A 203 5.06 -2.23 43.17
C ASN A 203 6.18 -1.88 44.16
N TYR A 204 6.16 -0.65 44.67
CA TYR A 204 6.72 -0.37 45.99
C TYR A 204 5.55 -0.03 46.90
N THR A 205 5.24 -1.00 47.76
CA THR A 205 4.38 -0.88 48.92
C THR A 205 5.00 0.07 49.94
N SER A 206 4.17 0.96 50.46
CA SER A 206 4.48 1.92 51.51
C SER A 206 4.76 1.22 52.84
N SER A 207 5.93 1.43 53.43
CA SER A 207 6.10 1.37 54.89
C SER A 207 7.24 2.28 55.38
N SER A 208 6.92 2.97 56.47
CA SER A 208 7.62 3.99 57.26
C SER A 208 9.08 3.73 57.68
N LYS A 209 9.94 4.75 57.43
CA LYS A 209 10.97 5.46 58.27
C LYS A 209 11.59 4.74 59.50
N PRO A 210 12.87 5.00 59.92
CA PRO A 210 13.40 6.38 60.05
C PRO A 210 14.92 6.66 59.79
N SER A 211 15.14 7.88 59.29
CA SER A 211 16.25 8.85 59.48
C SER A 211 17.69 8.41 59.80
N THR A 212 18.62 8.86 58.95
CA THR A 212 19.90 9.48 59.38
C THR A 212 20.37 10.51 58.32
N SER A 213 21.32 11.36 58.68
CA SER A 213 21.39 12.81 58.44
C SER A 213 22.34 13.33 57.33
N ARG A 214 21.91 14.41 56.64
CA ARG A 214 22.68 15.56 56.02
C ARG A 214 23.73 15.26 54.92
N PRO A 215 24.21 16.24 54.11
CA PRO A 215 23.76 17.62 53.79
C PRO A 215 23.59 17.84 52.24
N PRO A 216 23.27 19.05 51.72
CA PRO A 216 22.77 19.22 50.36
C PRO A 216 23.90 19.40 49.34
N THR A 217 23.79 18.74 48.18
CA THR A 217 24.67 18.99 47.03
C THR A 217 23.85 19.52 45.86
N ASN A 218 24.07 20.81 45.59
CA ASN A 218 23.78 21.48 44.34
C ASN A 218 24.21 20.62 43.15
N THR A 219 23.33 20.41 42.18
CA THR A 219 23.74 20.22 40.79
C THR A 219 22.85 21.05 39.87
N SER A 220 23.51 22.06 39.31
CA SER A 220 23.07 23.01 38.31
C SER A 220 22.57 22.32 37.05
N THR A 221 21.37 22.67 36.60
CA THR A 221 21.00 22.50 35.19
C THR A 221 21.71 23.59 34.39
N HIS A 222 22.68 23.22 33.54
CA HIS A 222 23.33 24.15 32.62
C HIS A 222 22.31 24.63 31.57
N ARG A 223 21.69 25.79 31.80
CA ARG A 223 20.86 26.48 30.81
C ARG A 223 21.72 27.43 29.99
N LEU A 224 21.58 27.38 28.65
CA LEU A 224 22.20 28.32 27.73
C LEU A 224 21.70 29.74 28.04
N GLU A 225 22.63 30.68 28.29
CA GLU A 225 22.29 32.07 28.62
C GLU A 225 21.55 32.76 27.47
N ALA A 226 20.63 33.68 27.79
CA ALA A 226 19.85 34.41 26.78
C ALA A 226 20.76 35.31 25.92
N LEU A 227 20.46 35.44 24.62
CA LEU A 227 21.26 36.29 23.72
C LEU A 227 21.34 37.72 24.25
N THR A 228 22.56 38.26 24.30
CA THR A 228 22.81 39.66 24.63
C THR A 228 22.22 40.58 23.55
N ALA A 229 21.98 41.85 23.89
CA ALA A 229 21.45 42.83 22.93
C ALA A 229 22.40 43.01 21.72
N ALA A 230 23.71 42.91 21.96
CA ALA A 230 24.74 42.98 20.91
C ALA A 230 24.64 41.80 19.93
N GLU A 231 24.52 40.56 20.42
CA GLU A 231 24.40 39.37 19.56
C GLU A 231 23.09 39.34 18.76
N ARG A 232 22.00 39.86 19.33
CA ARG A 232 20.72 39.99 18.60
C ARG A 232 20.82 40.98 17.47
N THR A 233 21.45 42.13 17.71
CA THR A 233 21.67 43.13 16.66
C THR A 233 22.56 42.56 15.56
N LEU A 234 23.65 41.89 15.95
CA LEU A 234 24.60 41.29 15.00
C LEU A 234 23.96 40.17 14.14
N LEU A 235 23.12 39.32 14.71
CA LEU A 235 22.37 38.30 13.95
C LEU A 235 21.29 38.91 13.07
N ALA A 236 20.62 39.98 13.50
CA ALA A 236 19.60 40.66 12.70
C ALA A 236 20.22 41.30 11.44
N ASP A 237 21.34 42.01 11.61
CA ASP A 237 21.99 42.76 10.52
C ASP A 237 22.67 41.84 9.50
N ASN A 238 23.04 40.61 9.89
CA ASN A 238 23.73 39.63 9.04
C ASN A 238 22.83 38.44 8.64
N GLY A 239 21.50 38.63 8.64
CA GLY A 239 20.53 37.65 8.15
C GLY A 239 20.56 36.29 8.87
N GLY A 240 20.94 36.28 10.15
CA GLY A 240 21.11 35.09 10.97
C GLY A 240 19.84 34.64 11.70
N CYS A 241 19.92 33.46 12.33
CA CYS A 241 18.81 32.87 13.09
C CYS A 241 19.07 32.96 14.59
N PHE A 242 18.11 33.47 15.37
CA PHE A 242 18.26 33.65 16.82
C PHE A 242 18.17 32.34 17.62
N LYS A 243 17.67 31.26 17.02
CA LYS A 243 17.52 29.96 17.70
C LYS A 243 18.80 29.12 17.63
N CYS A 244 19.35 28.93 16.43
CA CYS A 244 20.62 28.21 16.23
C CYS A 244 21.86 29.10 16.27
N ARG A 245 21.68 30.43 16.35
CA ARG A 245 22.74 31.45 16.47
C ARG A 245 23.77 31.40 15.33
N LYS A 246 23.34 31.10 14.09
CA LYS A 246 24.19 31.08 12.87
C LYS A 246 23.87 32.25 11.93
N PHE A 247 24.88 32.79 11.25
CA PHE A 247 24.77 33.87 10.25
C PHE A 247 24.43 33.34 8.84
N TYR A 248 23.80 34.18 8.00
CA TYR A 248 23.52 33.92 6.57
C TYR A 248 22.81 32.60 6.25
N VAL A 249 21.84 32.21 7.06
CA VAL A 249 21.03 30.99 6.86
C VAL A 249 19.69 31.31 6.19
N PRO A 250 19.14 30.43 5.33
CA PRO A 250 17.90 30.68 4.60
C PRO A 250 16.62 30.53 5.46
N HIS A 251 16.75 30.38 6.78
CA HIS A 251 15.63 30.15 7.71
C HIS A 251 15.61 31.18 8.85
N ARG A 252 14.46 31.31 9.51
CA ARG A 252 14.27 32.16 10.71
C ARG A 252 13.94 31.30 11.94
N SER A 253 13.98 31.88 13.13
CA SER A 253 13.83 31.16 14.41
C SER A 253 12.56 30.29 14.50
N LYS A 254 11.49 30.63 13.78
CA LYS A 254 10.25 29.85 13.73
C LYS A 254 10.40 28.55 12.94
N ASP A 255 11.19 28.55 11.87
CA ASP A 255 11.37 27.42 10.94
C ASP A 255 12.71 26.68 11.16
N CYS A 256 13.35 26.93 12.30
CA CYS A 256 14.69 26.42 12.60
C CYS A 256 14.64 25.00 13.18
N THR A 257 15.10 24.02 12.38
CA THR A 257 15.24 22.60 12.74
C THR A 257 16.58 22.27 13.42
N ASP A 258 17.58 23.15 13.30
CA ASP A 258 18.95 22.92 13.79
C ASP A 258 19.10 22.95 15.32
N GLY A 259 18.07 23.37 16.06
CA GLY A 259 18.10 23.47 17.53
C GLY A 259 19.00 24.59 18.08
N ALA A 260 19.05 24.74 19.41
CA ALA A 260 19.96 25.67 20.08
C ALA A 260 21.36 25.05 20.23
N PRO A 261 22.44 25.83 20.10
CA PRO A 261 23.79 25.31 20.31
C PRO A 261 23.98 24.87 21.76
N ASP A 262 24.89 23.93 21.97
CA ASP A 262 25.19 23.41 23.29
C ASP A 262 25.79 24.49 24.22
N ALA A 263 25.30 24.55 25.45
CA ALA A 263 25.66 25.57 26.43
C ALA A 263 27.10 25.45 26.92
N SER A 264 27.67 24.25 26.88
CA SER A 264 29.05 24.01 27.35
C SER A 264 30.12 24.50 26.37
N THR A 265 29.76 24.69 25.10
CA THR A 265 30.68 25.02 24.00
C THR A 265 30.34 26.32 23.29
N TYR A 266 29.25 26.99 23.68
CA TYR A 266 28.82 28.23 23.08
C TYR A 266 29.76 29.40 23.42
N LYS A 267 30.24 30.10 22.39
CA LYS A 267 30.96 31.36 22.51
C LYS A 267 30.09 32.50 21.99
N PRO A 268 30.10 33.67 22.64
CA PRO A 268 29.32 34.81 22.20
C PRO A 268 29.74 35.25 20.79
N LEU A 269 28.77 35.57 19.95
CA LEU A 269 28.99 35.89 18.55
C LEU A 269 29.67 37.27 18.40
N THR A 270 30.71 37.32 17.58
CA THR A 270 31.45 38.56 17.30
C THR A 270 31.35 38.99 15.84
N GLU A 271 31.63 40.26 15.56
CA GLU A 271 31.60 40.81 14.20
C GLU A 271 32.61 40.13 13.25
N ALA A 272 33.73 39.64 13.79
CA ALA A 272 34.70 38.83 13.05
C ALA A 272 34.09 37.48 12.57
N ASP A 273 33.19 36.88 13.36
CA ASP A 273 32.51 35.63 13.00
C ASP A 273 31.50 35.84 11.87
N ALA A 274 30.84 36.99 11.84
CA ALA A 274 29.95 37.37 10.74
C ALA A 274 30.72 37.55 9.43
N ILE A 275 31.87 38.22 9.47
CA ILE A 275 32.75 38.41 8.29
C ILE A 275 33.28 37.07 7.78
N ALA A 276 33.72 36.19 8.68
CA ALA A 276 34.21 34.85 8.31
C ALA A 276 33.11 33.95 7.71
N ALA A 277 31.86 34.07 8.20
CA ALA A 277 30.72 33.35 7.66
C ALA A 277 30.33 33.83 6.26
N LYS A 278 30.39 35.14 6.00
CA LYS A 278 30.12 35.75 4.68
C LYS A 278 31.10 35.23 3.62
N ALA A 279 32.39 35.22 3.92
CA ALA A 279 33.44 34.75 3.01
C ALA A 279 33.33 33.25 2.63
N LYS A 280 32.62 32.43 3.43
CA LYS A 280 32.34 31.03 3.12
C LYS A 280 31.12 30.86 2.21
N ASN A 281 30.16 31.79 2.26
CA ASN A 281 28.95 31.73 1.46
C ASN A 281 29.20 32.22 0.02
N ASP A 282 30.16 33.11 -0.18
CA ASP A 282 30.47 33.73 -1.48
C ASP A 282 31.45 32.94 -2.38
N LYS A 283 31.90 31.74 -1.99
CA LYS A 283 32.82 30.94 -2.83
C LYS A 283 32.06 30.12 -3.88
N PRO A 284 32.35 30.27 -5.19
CA PRO A 284 31.82 29.39 -6.22
C PRO A 284 32.40 27.97 -6.04
N LYS A 285 31.52 26.97 -6.01
CA LYS A 285 31.88 25.56 -5.84
C LYS A 285 32.61 25.05 -7.10
N LYS A 286 33.83 24.55 -6.94
CA LYS A 286 34.62 23.87 -8.00
C LYS A 286 34.11 22.44 -8.24
N PRO A 287 34.15 21.91 -9.48
CA PRO A 287 33.73 20.54 -9.78
C PRO A 287 34.79 19.50 -9.38
N VAL A 288 34.33 18.29 -9.03
CA VAL A 288 35.13 17.13 -8.59
C VAL A 288 35.11 16.05 -9.68
N ALA A 289 36.20 15.28 -9.75
CA ALA A 289 36.61 14.35 -10.80
C ALA A 289 35.58 13.27 -11.21
N ALA A 290 35.56 13.00 -12.52
CA ALA A 290 34.69 12.04 -13.19
C ALA A 290 35.00 10.58 -12.83
N VAL A 291 33.93 9.81 -12.60
CA VAL A 291 33.93 8.34 -12.55
C VAL A 291 33.95 7.83 -14.00
N ALA A 292 34.59 6.68 -14.24
CA ALA A 292 34.76 6.07 -15.57
C ALA A 292 33.44 6.01 -16.39
N PRO A 293 33.51 6.10 -17.74
CA PRO A 293 32.34 6.18 -18.60
C PRO A 293 31.41 4.98 -18.43
N VAL A 294 30.17 5.25 -17.99
CA VAL A 294 29.05 4.29 -17.99
C VAL A 294 28.38 4.31 -19.36
N ALA A 295 28.54 3.25 -20.14
CA ALA A 295 27.82 3.08 -21.40
C ALA A 295 26.37 2.62 -21.11
N ALA A 296 25.39 3.46 -21.44
CA ALA A 296 23.98 3.07 -21.53
C ALA A 296 23.58 3.14 -23.00
N VAL A 297 22.93 2.10 -23.51
CA VAL A 297 22.45 2.02 -24.89
C VAL A 297 21.29 3.01 -25.06
N MET A 298 21.46 3.99 -25.95
CA MET A 298 20.42 4.92 -26.39
C MET A 298 20.19 4.63 -27.88
N ALA A 299 18.93 4.40 -28.27
CA ALA A 299 18.59 4.01 -29.64
C ALA A 299 18.90 5.14 -30.65
N SER A 300 19.46 4.76 -31.80
CA SER A 300 19.55 5.58 -33.01
C SER A 300 18.84 4.85 -34.16
N SER A 301 18.21 5.63 -35.05
CA SER A 301 17.23 5.18 -36.02
C SER A 301 17.81 4.29 -37.14
N PHE A 302 16.99 3.30 -37.52
CA PHE A 302 17.10 2.33 -38.60
C PHE A 302 17.63 2.85 -39.94
N LEU A 303 18.49 2.05 -40.59
CA LEU A 303 18.57 1.91 -42.05
C LEU A 303 18.82 0.43 -42.38
N GLU A 304 17.84 -0.21 -43.00
CA GLU A 304 17.98 -1.55 -43.59
C GLU A 304 18.89 -1.47 -44.81
N ALA A 305 19.84 -2.41 -44.90
CA ALA A 305 20.56 -2.70 -46.14
C ALA A 305 20.67 -4.21 -46.29
N ASP A 306 19.96 -4.73 -47.29
CA ASP A 306 20.16 -6.08 -47.84
C ASP A 306 21.61 -6.24 -48.30
N SER A 307 22.23 -7.37 -47.97
CA SER A 307 23.41 -7.85 -48.69
C SER A 307 23.55 -9.36 -48.58
N ASP A 308 23.29 -10.02 -49.71
CA ASP A 308 23.73 -11.38 -50.02
C ASP A 308 25.26 -11.51 -49.89
N SER A 309 25.75 -12.56 -49.24
CA SER A 309 26.97 -13.24 -49.69
C SER A 309 27.14 -14.62 -49.03
N GLU A 310 27.37 -15.61 -49.86
CA GLU A 310 27.73 -16.99 -49.55
C GLU A 310 29.13 -17.07 -48.90
N ASP A 311 29.16 -17.47 -47.63
CA ASP A 311 30.37 -17.84 -46.90
C ASP A 311 29.96 -18.85 -45.81
N ASP A 312 30.45 -20.08 -45.89
CA ASP A 312 30.20 -21.17 -44.95
C ASP A 312 31.07 -21.04 -43.67
N THR A 313 31.32 -19.81 -43.21
CA THR A 313 31.85 -19.52 -41.87
C THR A 313 30.71 -19.33 -40.89
N CYS A 314 30.75 -20.09 -39.79
CA CYS A 314 29.84 -19.91 -38.67
C CYS A 314 30.20 -18.59 -37.95
N VAL A 315 29.70 -17.46 -38.48
CA VAL A 315 29.83 -16.13 -37.89
C VAL A 315 28.59 -15.82 -37.06
N ALA A 316 28.79 -15.34 -35.84
CA ALA A 316 27.69 -14.94 -34.98
C ALA A 316 26.87 -13.81 -35.63
N PRO A 317 25.53 -13.79 -35.48
CA PRO A 317 24.69 -12.74 -36.03
C PRO A 317 25.06 -11.39 -35.42
N PHE A 318 24.93 -10.32 -36.22
CA PHE A 318 25.20 -8.94 -35.77
C PHE A 318 24.32 -8.51 -34.59
N GLU A 319 23.13 -9.09 -34.46
CA GLU A 319 22.15 -8.73 -33.44
C GLU A 319 21.56 -9.98 -32.77
N THR A 320 21.24 -9.86 -31.48
CA THR A 320 20.48 -10.85 -30.72
C THR A 320 19.43 -10.12 -29.90
N ALA A 321 18.20 -10.64 -29.90
CA ALA A 321 17.10 -10.02 -29.16
C ALA A 321 17.43 -9.84 -27.67
N HIS A 322 17.16 -8.64 -27.14
CA HIS A 322 17.33 -8.32 -25.73
C HIS A 322 16.56 -9.26 -24.81
N LEU A 323 17.07 -9.45 -23.59
CA LEU A 323 16.40 -10.23 -22.56
C LEU A 323 15.46 -9.30 -21.78
N THR A 324 14.19 -9.30 -22.16
CA THR A 324 13.16 -8.48 -21.49
C THR A 324 12.33 -9.36 -20.56
N TRP A 325 12.23 -8.96 -19.30
CA TRP A 325 11.43 -9.63 -18.28
C TRP A 325 10.19 -8.79 -17.92
N PRO A 326 8.98 -9.27 -18.27
CA PRO A 326 7.74 -8.67 -17.81
C PRO A 326 7.59 -8.88 -16.31
N CYS A 327 7.55 -7.78 -15.55
CA CYS A 327 7.48 -7.81 -14.09
C CYS A 327 6.46 -6.82 -13.55
N LEU A 328 6.07 -7.03 -12.30
CA LEU A 328 5.16 -6.19 -11.55
C LEU A 328 5.93 -5.34 -10.54
N LEU A 329 5.62 -4.05 -10.48
CA LEU A 329 6.10 -3.12 -9.47
C LEU A 329 4.96 -2.59 -8.61
N THR A 330 5.25 -2.29 -7.35
CA THR A 330 4.32 -1.62 -6.43
C THR A 330 4.93 -0.34 -5.90
N GLY A 331 4.09 0.62 -5.55
CA GLY A 331 4.54 1.86 -4.93
C GLY A 331 3.43 2.56 -4.13
N PRO A 332 3.79 3.52 -3.26
CA PRO A 332 2.85 4.19 -2.34
C PRO A 332 1.70 4.95 -3.01
N SER A 333 1.84 5.31 -4.29
CA SER A 333 0.80 6.06 -5.03
C SER A 333 -0.07 5.17 -5.91
N CYS A 334 0.13 3.85 -5.90
CA CYS A 334 -0.65 2.92 -6.71
C CYS A 334 -1.22 1.80 -5.82
N ASP A 335 -2.55 1.71 -5.77
CA ASP A 335 -3.26 0.65 -5.04
C ASP A 335 -3.21 -0.72 -5.77
N SER A 336 -2.57 -0.77 -6.95
CA SER A 336 -2.42 -1.97 -7.76
C SER A 336 -0.97 -2.15 -8.27
N PHE A 337 -0.67 -3.34 -8.79
CA PHE A 337 0.65 -3.64 -9.38
C PHE A 337 0.76 -3.04 -10.79
N GLU A 338 1.83 -2.29 -11.05
CA GLU A 338 2.15 -1.77 -12.37
C GLU A 338 2.98 -2.80 -13.15
N ARG A 339 2.51 -3.19 -14.33
CA ARG A 339 3.27 -4.07 -15.22
C ARG A 339 4.28 -3.26 -16.04
N ILE A 340 5.54 -3.67 -16.00
CA ILE A 340 6.61 -3.10 -16.84
C ILE A 340 7.46 -4.20 -17.46
N ASP A 341 8.07 -3.89 -18.61
CA ASP A 341 9.05 -4.79 -19.23
C ASP A 341 10.46 -4.33 -18.87
N ALA A 342 11.08 -5.04 -17.93
CA ALA A 342 12.42 -4.73 -17.44
C ALA A 342 13.49 -5.35 -18.35
N LEU A 343 14.50 -4.56 -18.73
CA LEU A 343 15.63 -5.04 -19.52
C LEU A 343 16.64 -5.71 -18.58
N ILE A 344 16.92 -7.00 -18.80
CA ILE A 344 18.00 -7.71 -18.15
C ILE A 344 19.28 -7.52 -18.97
N ASP A 345 20.29 -6.91 -18.34
CA ASP A 345 21.57 -6.64 -18.98
C ASP A 345 22.71 -6.90 -18.00
N HIS A 346 23.37 -8.05 -18.13
CA HIS A 346 24.55 -8.37 -17.34
C HIS A 346 25.72 -7.40 -17.60
N GLY A 347 25.79 -6.79 -18.78
CA GLY A 347 26.82 -5.82 -19.15
C GLY A 347 26.70 -4.49 -18.39
N SER A 348 25.50 -4.17 -17.87
CA SER A 348 25.30 -3.01 -17.03
C SER A 348 25.75 -3.27 -15.60
N HIS A 349 26.67 -2.44 -15.12
CA HIS A 349 27.12 -2.45 -13.72
C HIS A 349 26.16 -1.69 -12.79
N LEU A 350 25.06 -1.13 -13.30
CA LEU A 350 24.07 -0.37 -12.54
C LEU A 350 22.67 -0.93 -12.73
N VAL A 351 21.82 -0.69 -11.73
CA VAL A 351 20.37 -0.84 -11.85
C VAL A 351 19.79 0.56 -12.02
N LEU A 352 19.10 0.80 -13.12
CA LEU A 352 18.57 2.12 -13.49
C LEU A 352 17.05 2.05 -13.62
N ILE A 353 16.35 3.10 -13.21
CA ILE A 353 14.90 3.22 -13.37
C ILE A 353 14.57 4.57 -14.01
N ASN A 354 13.61 4.56 -14.93
CA ASN A 354 13.11 5.78 -15.56
C ASN A 354 12.38 6.64 -14.50
N GLU A 355 12.62 7.96 -14.53
CA GLU A 355 12.02 8.92 -13.61
C GLU A 355 10.47 8.95 -13.68
N ASP A 356 9.89 8.74 -14.86
CA ASP A 356 8.44 8.71 -15.05
C ASP A 356 7.81 7.53 -14.30
N VAL A 357 8.48 6.37 -14.29
CA VAL A 357 8.04 5.19 -13.53
C VAL A 357 8.12 5.45 -12.02
N VAL A 358 9.18 6.12 -11.57
CA VAL A 358 9.34 6.54 -10.16
C VAL A 358 8.21 7.47 -9.73
N ASN A 359 7.88 8.45 -10.57
CA ASN A 359 6.79 9.40 -10.32
C ASN A 359 5.44 8.70 -10.32
N LYS A 360 5.17 7.84 -11.30
CA LYS A 360 3.93 7.07 -11.43
C LYS A 360 3.67 6.19 -10.20
N LEU A 361 4.70 5.52 -9.70
CA LEU A 361 4.60 4.65 -8.54
C LEU A 361 4.66 5.40 -7.20
N GLY A 362 5.01 6.69 -7.20
CA GLY A 362 5.19 7.47 -5.97
C GLY A 362 6.35 6.98 -5.09
N LEU A 363 7.41 6.42 -5.70
CA LEU A 363 8.52 5.84 -4.94
C LEU A 363 9.33 6.92 -4.20
N ARG A 364 9.71 6.63 -2.95
CA ARG A 364 10.50 7.54 -2.14
C ARG A 364 11.92 7.72 -2.69
N ARG A 365 12.20 8.91 -3.22
CA ARG A 365 13.52 9.34 -3.70
C ARG A 365 14.52 9.51 -2.55
N ARG A 366 15.77 9.09 -2.76
CA ARG A 366 16.88 9.17 -1.81
C ARG A 366 18.12 9.71 -2.50
N LYS A 367 18.91 10.54 -1.81
CA LYS A 367 20.16 11.09 -2.37
C LYS A 367 21.30 10.08 -2.29
N LEU A 368 22.05 9.95 -3.38
CA LEU A 368 23.32 9.25 -3.42
C LEU A 368 24.36 10.02 -2.60
N ARG A 369 25.23 9.29 -1.89
CA ARG A 369 26.34 9.90 -1.12
C ARG A 369 27.41 10.48 -2.04
N VAL A 370 27.55 9.91 -3.23
CA VAL A 370 28.47 10.32 -4.28
C VAL A 370 27.69 10.29 -5.59
N GLU A 371 27.72 11.39 -6.32
CA GLU A 371 27.07 11.50 -7.62
C GLU A 371 27.77 10.58 -8.63
N ILE A 372 26.97 9.83 -9.40
CA ILE A 372 27.48 8.90 -10.41
C ILE A 372 27.41 9.61 -11.75
N GLN A 373 28.54 9.69 -12.46
CA GLN A 373 28.60 10.28 -13.79
C GLN A 373 28.65 9.19 -14.86
N ALA A 374 27.85 9.37 -15.91
CA ALA A 374 27.79 8.51 -17.08
C ALA A 374 28.12 9.31 -18.34
N ASN A 375 28.94 8.73 -19.21
CA ASN A 375 29.29 9.32 -20.49
C ASN A 375 28.49 8.60 -21.58
N SER A 376 27.89 9.35 -22.50
CA SER A 376 27.25 8.77 -23.68
C SER A 376 28.26 7.95 -24.48
N ALA A 377 27.92 6.70 -24.80
CA ALA A 377 28.77 5.80 -25.58
C ALA A 377 28.85 6.19 -27.06
N PHE A 378 27.90 6.99 -27.56
CA PHE A 378 27.87 7.48 -28.93
C PHE A 378 28.26 8.96 -29.00
N LEU A 379 29.16 9.28 -29.93
CA LEU A 379 29.87 10.54 -30.11
C LEU A 379 28.96 11.76 -30.25
N ASN A 380 29.23 12.77 -29.43
CA ASN A 380 29.54 14.13 -29.88
C ASN A 380 30.21 14.87 -28.71
N SER A 381 31.28 15.61 -28.99
CA SER A 381 32.11 16.34 -28.00
C SER A 381 31.36 17.46 -27.25
N SER A 382 30.05 17.58 -27.47
CA SER A 382 29.12 18.50 -26.79
C SER A 382 28.06 17.79 -25.94
N SER A 383 28.06 16.45 -25.85
CA SER A 383 27.07 15.70 -25.07
C SER A 383 27.35 15.83 -23.58
N SER A 384 26.43 16.48 -22.87
CA SER A 384 26.41 16.63 -21.42
C SER A 384 26.65 15.31 -20.71
N THR A 385 27.67 15.25 -19.85
CA THR A 385 27.85 14.17 -18.87
C THR A 385 26.55 14.00 -18.10
N LEU A 386 25.94 12.81 -18.17
CA LEU A 386 24.73 12.50 -17.40
C LEU A 386 25.17 12.28 -15.95
N SER A 387 24.62 13.07 -15.04
CA SER A 387 24.91 12.91 -13.61
C SER A 387 23.67 12.40 -12.89
N PHE A 388 23.87 11.35 -12.09
CA PHE A 388 22.83 10.72 -11.30
C PHE A 388 23.09 10.97 -9.82
N SER A 389 22.12 11.61 -9.16
CA SER A 389 22.24 12.02 -7.76
C SER A 389 21.20 11.36 -6.85
N GLU A 390 20.23 10.63 -7.41
CA GLU A 390 19.11 10.05 -6.68
C GLU A 390 18.89 8.57 -6.99
N TYR A 391 18.32 7.84 -6.03
CA TYR A 391 17.95 6.43 -6.17
C TYR A 391 16.68 6.11 -5.37
N VAL A 392 16.06 4.97 -5.69
CA VAL A 392 14.87 4.42 -5.01
C VAL A 392 15.09 2.97 -4.58
N HIS A 393 14.25 2.48 -3.68
CA HIS A 393 14.16 1.05 -3.36
C HIS A 393 12.92 0.46 -4.05
N LEU A 394 13.07 -0.70 -4.65
CA LEU A 394 11.95 -1.44 -5.25
C LEU A 394 12.22 -2.96 -5.24
N SER A 395 11.18 -3.74 -5.48
CA SER A 395 11.25 -5.20 -5.49
C SER A 395 10.32 -5.74 -6.59
N PRO A 396 10.84 -6.02 -7.80
CA PRO A 396 9.99 -6.56 -8.86
C PRO A 396 9.54 -7.99 -8.58
N SER A 397 8.33 -8.34 -9.02
CA SER A 397 7.80 -9.71 -8.97
C SER A 397 7.39 -10.22 -10.36
N SER A 398 7.33 -11.53 -10.52
CA SER A 398 6.86 -12.17 -11.75
C SER A 398 5.35 -11.99 -11.92
N LEU A 399 4.87 -12.01 -13.18
CA LEU A 399 3.43 -11.81 -13.48
C LEU A 399 2.50 -12.87 -12.88
N ASP A 400 3.01 -14.08 -12.67
CA ASP A 400 2.28 -15.20 -12.06
C ASP A 400 2.39 -15.22 -10.52
N ASN A 401 3.08 -14.24 -9.93
CA ASN A 401 3.47 -14.16 -8.52
C ASN A 401 4.24 -15.40 -8.01
N GLY A 402 4.82 -16.20 -8.91
CA GLY A 402 5.60 -17.39 -8.60
C GLY A 402 7.01 -17.06 -8.09
N TRP A 403 7.53 -15.87 -8.38
CA TRP A 403 8.84 -15.42 -7.93
C TRP A 403 8.84 -13.93 -7.59
N HIS A 404 9.57 -13.58 -6.53
CA HIS A 404 9.74 -12.21 -6.06
C HIS A 404 11.23 -11.94 -5.85
N SER A 405 11.70 -10.80 -6.33
CA SER A 405 13.07 -10.39 -6.06
C SER A 405 13.27 -9.97 -4.60
N ARG A 406 14.54 -9.91 -4.18
CA ARG A 406 14.99 -9.16 -3.02
C ARG A 406 14.99 -7.66 -3.34
N THR A 407 14.79 -6.82 -2.32
CA THR A 407 14.76 -5.36 -2.50
C THR A 407 16.09 -4.83 -3.03
N ILE A 408 16.02 -4.11 -4.16
CA ILE A 408 17.19 -3.52 -4.82
C ILE A 408 17.20 -1.99 -4.74
N ARG A 409 18.38 -1.42 -4.99
CA ARG A 409 18.56 0.02 -5.19
C ARG A 409 18.64 0.31 -6.69
N ALA A 410 17.67 1.06 -7.20
CA ALA A 410 17.67 1.52 -8.59
C ALA A 410 17.97 3.02 -8.64
N ILE A 411 18.95 3.43 -9.44
CA ILE A 411 19.33 4.83 -9.64
C ILE A 411 18.34 5.47 -10.62
N ILE A 412 17.89 6.69 -10.31
CA ILE A 412 16.94 7.41 -11.15
C ILE A 412 17.67 7.96 -12.36
N ALA A 413 17.25 7.57 -13.56
CA ALA A 413 17.80 7.98 -14.83
C ALA A 413 16.70 8.65 -15.70
N PRO A 414 16.62 9.99 -15.73
CA PRO A 414 15.53 10.75 -16.39
C PRO A 414 15.37 10.56 -17.90
N LYS A 415 16.32 9.89 -18.57
CA LYS A 415 16.31 9.65 -20.02
C LYS A 415 16.51 8.19 -20.37
N LEU A 416 16.21 7.29 -19.43
CA LEU A 416 16.33 5.85 -19.67
C LEU A 416 15.22 5.40 -20.64
N VAL A 417 15.61 4.83 -21.78
CA VAL A 417 14.67 4.41 -22.83
C VAL A 417 13.80 3.23 -22.38
N VAL A 418 14.33 2.38 -21.50
CA VAL A 418 13.60 1.28 -20.87
C VAL A 418 13.04 1.72 -19.51
N PRO A 419 11.90 1.17 -19.05
CA PRO A 419 11.30 1.57 -17.77
C PRO A 419 12.19 1.18 -16.59
N LEU A 420 12.85 0.02 -16.67
CA LEU A 420 13.74 -0.52 -15.65
C LEU A 420 14.86 -1.32 -16.32
N LEU A 421 16.11 -1.04 -15.96
CA LEU A 421 17.29 -1.77 -16.39
C LEU A 421 17.87 -2.54 -15.18
N LEU A 422 17.89 -3.86 -15.30
CA LEU A 422 18.33 -4.81 -14.29
C LEU A 422 19.77 -5.26 -14.61
N GLY A 423 20.72 -4.53 -14.04
CA GLY A 423 22.14 -4.81 -14.20
C GLY A 423 22.69 -5.90 -13.28
N GLY A 424 24.01 -6.12 -13.36
CA GLY A 424 24.78 -7.05 -12.53
C GLY A 424 24.47 -7.02 -11.03
N PRO A 425 24.25 -5.84 -10.38
CA PRO A 425 23.85 -5.81 -8.98
C PRO A 425 22.53 -6.53 -8.69
N PHE A 426 21.52 -6.42 -9.56
CA PHE A 426 20.26 -7.15 -9.41
C PHE A 426 20.46 -8.66 -9.57
N LEU A 427 21.20 -9.07 -10.61
CA LEU A 427 21.45 -10.48 -10.93
C LEU A 427 22.21 -11.19 -9.82
N SER A 428 23.29 -10.57 -9.35
CA SER A 428 24.10 -11.08 -8.24
C SER A 428 23.33 -11.14 -6.93
N HIS A 429 22.55 -10.10 -6.61
CA HIS A 429 21.81 -10.02 -5.35
C HIS A 429 20.70 -11.08 -5.24
N ASN A 430 20.12 -11.45 -6.38
CA ASN A 430 19.06 -12.44 -6.51
C ASN A 430 19.55 -13.81 -6.98
N CYS A 431 20.86 -14.06 -7.01
CA CYS A 431 21.44 -15.35 -7.40
C CYS A 431 20.94 -15.86 -8.77
N LEU A 432 20.82 -14.98 -9.77
CA LEU A 432 20.30 -15.31 -11.11
C LEU A 432 21.44 -15.74 -12.05
N ILE A 433 21.18 -16.78 -12.84
CA ILE A 433 22.04 -17.23 -13.95
C ILE A 433 21.33 -16.91 -15.26
N ILE A 434 22.06 -16.31 -16.20
CA ILE A 434 21.57 -16.09 -17.56
C ILE A 434 22.22 -17.13 -18.47
N ASP A 435 21.41 -17.85 -19.22
CA ASP A 435 21.85 -18.68 -20.33
C ASP A 435 21.43 -17.99 -21.64
N HIS A 436 22.41 -17.56 -22.42
CA HIS A 436 22.16 -16.83 -23.67
C HIS A 436 21.72 -17.76 -24.81
N GLU A 437 22.14 -19.03 -24.80
CA GLU A 437 21.78 -20.02 -25.81
C GLU A 437 20.34 -20.49 -25.59
N LEU A 438 20.00 -20.86 -24.35
CA LEU A 438 18.65 -21.29 -23.97
C LEU A 438 17.68 -20.12 -23.75
N ARG A 439 18.18 -18.88 -23.72
CA ARG A 439 17.44 -17.65 -23.40
C ARG A 439 16.66 -17.75 -22.09
N THR A 440 17.32 -18.27 -21.04
CA THR A 440 16.74 -18.43 -19.70
C THR A 440 17.41 -17.48 -18.71
N CYS A 441 16.67 -17.10 -17.66
CA CYS A 441 17.22 -16.36 -16.53
C CYS A 441 16.74 -17.01 -15.23
N ILE A 442 17.51 -17.98 -14.74
CA ILE A 442 17.09 -18.91 -13.68
C ILE A 442 17.62 -18.45 -12.33
N ASN A 443 16.74 -18.41 -11.33
CA ASN A 443 17.13 -18.22 -9.94
C ASN A 443 17.70 -19.52 -9.35
N LYS A 444 18.96 -19.49 -8.91
CA LYS A 444 19.65 -20.67 -8.36
C LYS A 444 18.96 -21.34 -7.17
N GLU A 445 18.24 -20.56 -6.36
CA GLU A 445 17.65 -21.05 -5.11
C GLU A 445 16.29 -21.72 -5.34
N SER A 446 15.51 -21.25 -6.32
CA SER A 446 14.14 -21.69 -6.58
C SER A 446 13.96 -22.42 -7.91
N ASP A 447 14.99 -22.45 -8.76
CA ASP A 447 14.96 -22.97 -10.13
C ASP A 447 13.90 -22.28 -11.03
N TYR A 448 13.46 -21.09 -10.64
CA TYR A 448 12.45 -20.33 -11.36
C TYR A 448 13.10 -19.55 -12.51
N ASP A 449 12.63 -19.77 -13.74
CA ASP A 449 13.05 -19.01 -14.92
C ASP A 449 12.21 -17.74 -15.10
N LEU A 450 12.86 -16.58 -15.00
CA LEU A 450 12.22 -15.27 -15.18
C LEU A 450 11.75 -15.05 -16.63
N LEU A 451 12.47 -15.59 -17.62
CA LEU A 451 12.18 -15.36 -19.04
C LEU A 451 11.16 -16.37 -19.59
N ASN A 452 11.25 -17.62 -19.15
CA ASN A 452 10.34 -18.69 -19.52
C ASN A 452 9.71 -19.30 -18.27
N PRO A 453 8.86 -18.55 -17.56
CA PRO A 453 8.23 -19.06 -16.35
C PRO A 453 7.52 -20.37 -16.66
N PRO A 454 7.63 -21.38 -15.77
CA PRO A 454 7.10 -22.70 -16.05
C PRO A 454 5.64 -22.58 -16.45
N LYS A 455 5.31 -23.04 -17.65
CA LYS A 455 3.91 -23.10 -18.12
C LYS A 455 3.17 -23.84 -17.03
N ARG A 456 2.24 -23.18 -16.34
CA ARG A 456 1.23 -23.90 -15.58
C ARG A 456 0.49 -24.74 -16.62
N VAL A 457 0.89 -26.00 -16.76
CA VAL A 457 0.00 -27.03 -17.25
C VAL A 457 -1.16 -26.91 -16.30
N HIS A 458 -2.28 -26.38 -16.79
CA HIS A 458 -3.54 -26.70 -16.18
C HIS A 458 -3.60 -28.22 -16.22
N HIS A 459 -3.14 -28.88 -15.15
CA HIS A 459 -3.50 -30.25 -14.89
C HIS A 459 -5.00 -30.21 -14.61
N VAL A 460 -5.75 -30.23 -15.70
CA VAL A 460 -7.06 -30.84 -15.74
C VAL A 460 -6.81 -32.29 -15.30
N HIS A 461 -7.37 -32.62 -14.15
CA HIS A 461 -7.23 -33.87 -13.38
C HIS A 461 -6.00 -34.00 -12.47
N THR A 462 -5.98 -33.22 -11.38
CA THR A 462 -5.84 -33.88 -10.07
C THR A 462 -7.23 -34.04 -9.46
N PRO A 463 -7.58 -35.20 -8.88
CA PRO A 463 -8.76 -35.29 -8.03
C PRO A 463 -8.63 -34.22 -6.96
N ILE A 464 -9.73 -33.53 -6.65
CA ILE A 464 -9.83 -32.66 -5.49
C ILE A 464 -9.19 -33.42 -4.31
N PRO A 465 -8.11 -32.90 -3.69
CA PRO A 465 -7.49 -33.59 -2.55
C PRO A 465 -8.58 -33.84 -1.53
N SER A 466 -8.76 -35.09 -1.10
CA SER A 466 -9.82 -35.37 -0.12
C SER A 466 -9.56 -34.51 1.12
N LYS A 467 -10.58 -34.23 1.93
CA LYS A 467 -10.40 -33.54 3.23
C LYS A 467 -9.26 -34.17 4.05
N ARG A 468 -9.01 -35.47 3.87
CA ARG A 468 -7.95 -36.24 4.53
C ARG A 468 -6.55 -35.90 4.01
N ASP A 469 -6.41 -35.61 2.72
CA ASP A 469 -5.14 -35.25 2.07
C ASP A 469 -4.77 -33.79 2.37
N LEU A 470 -5.77 -32.89 2.38
CA LEU A 470 -5.59 -31.51 2.87
C LEU A 470 -5.20 -31.46 4.35
N TYR A 471 -5.80 -32.31 5.18
CA TYR A 471 -5.42 -32.42 6.59
C TYR A 471 -3.99 -32.95 6.76
N ARG A 472 -3.59 -33.93 5.93
CA ARG A 472 -2.25 -34.50 5.95
C ARG A 472 -1.21 -33.46 5.52
N LEU A 473 -1.45 -32.76 4.41
CA LEU A 473 -0.59 -31.68 3.92
C LEU A 473 -0.48 -30.52 4.93
N ARG A 474 -1.59 -30.11 5.55
CA ARG A 474 -1.58 -29.08 6.59
C ARG A 474 -0.78 -29.54 7.82
N LYS A 475 -0.89 -30.82 8.19
CA LYS A 475 -0.12 -31.40 9.29
C LYS A 475 1.38 -31.44 8.96
N ASP A 476 1.73 -31.79 7.73
CA ASP A 476 3.11 -31.88 7.26
C ASP A 476 3.76 -30.48 7.23
N VAL A 477 3.05 -29.47 6.71
CA VAL A 477 3.49 -28.07 6.73
C VAL A 477 3.63 -27.54 8.16
N MET A 478 2.70 -27.85 9.07
CA MET A 478 2.83 -27.46 10.47
C MET A 478 4.04 -28.14 11.13
N HIS A 479 4.30 -29.40 10.81
CA HIS A 479 5.46 -30.12 11.35
C HIS A 479 6.78 -29.55 10.81
N GLU A 480 6.82 -29.15 9.54
CA GLU A 480 7.97 -28.48 8.94
C GLU A 480 8.22 -27.09 9.54
N LEU A 481 7.18 -26.30 9.76
CA LEU A 481 7.28 -25.00 10.44
C LEU A 481 7.76 -25.15 11.89
N GLN A 482 7.26 -26.17 12.60
CA GLN A 482 7.71 -26.50 13.95
C GLN A 482 9.20 -26.88 13.95
N HIS A 483 9.63 -27.72 13.00
CA HIS A 483 11.02 -28.12 12.85
C HIS A 483 11.93 -26.92 12.52
N ASN A 484 11.53 -26.06 11.60
CA ASN A 484 12.28 -24.86 11.25
C ASN A 484 12.41 -23.89 12.43
N LYS A 485 11.36 -23.76 13.24
CA LYS A 485 11.41 -22.98 14.47
C LYS A 485 12.40 -23.57 15.47
N GLU A 486 12.37 -24.88 15.70
CA GLU A 486 13.30 -25.56 16.60
C GLU A 486 14.76 -25.46 16.12
N GLN A 487 14.99 -25.49 14.79
CA GLN A 487 16.31 -25.28 14.20
C GLN A 487 16.80 -23.84 14.41
N LEU A 488 15.94 -22.84 14.21
CA LEU A 488 16.27 -21.44 14.46
C LEU A 488 16.57 -21.18 15.94
N ASP A 489 15.76 -21.72 16.85
CA ASP A 489 15.96 -21.56 18.29
C ASP A 489 17.28 -22.25 18.73
N ARG A 490 17.64 -23.39 18.12
CA ARG A 490 18.92 -24.06 18.35
C ARG A 490 20.11 -23.25 17.82
N LEU A 491 20.01 -22.69 16.62
CA LEU A 491 21.05 -21.85 16.03
C LEU A 491 21.25 -20.55 16.81
N ASP A 492 20.17 -19.94 17.30
CA ASP A 492 20.25 -18.77 18.18
C ASP A 492 20.97 -19.11 19.48
N ALA A 493 20.61 -20.22 20.13
CA ALA A 493 21.30 -20.68 21.34
C ALA A 493 22.78 -21.01 21.09
N GLU A 494 23.11 -21.63 19.94
CA GLU A 494 24.49 -21.89 19.56
C GLU A 494 25.29 -20.61 19.33
N MET A 495 24.70 -19.63 18.63
CA MET A 495 25.33 -18.33 18.37
C MET A 495 25.53 -17.54 19.67
N ARG A 496 24.54 -17.54 20.57
CA ARG A 496 24.65 -16.91 21.90
C ARG A 496 25.73 -17.56 22.76
N ARG A 497 25.83 -18.90 22.75
CA ARG A 497 26.90 -19.63 23.45
C ARG A 497 28.28 -19.34 22.84
N LYS A 498 28.37 -19.28 21.51
CA LYS A 498 29.64 -19.01 20.80
C LYS A 498 30.16 -17.60 21.06
N TYR A 499 29.27 -16.65 21.30
CA TYR A 499 29.57 -15.24 21.59
C TYR A 499 29.02 -14.83 22.96
N GLU A 500 29.18 -15.70 23.96
CA GLU A 500 28.63 -15.49 25.31
C GLU A 500 29.17 -14.19 25.94
N ASP A 501 30.41 -13.82 25.60
CA ASP A 501 31.05 -12.55 25.99
C ASP A 501 30.36 -11.30 25.42
N ARG A 502 29.65 -11.44 24.29
CA ARG A 502 28.96 -10.34 23.59
C ARG A 502 27.45 -10.37 23.78
N PHE A 503 26.89 -11.51 24.15
CA PHE A 503 25.47 -11.70 24.44
C PHE A 503 25.27 -12.23 25.86
N PRO A 504 25.70 -11.48 26.89
CA PRO A 504 25.44 -11.86 28.26
C PRO A 504 23.91 -11.92 28.50
N SER A 505 23.49 -12.79 29.41
CA SER A 505 22.09 -12.96 29.79
C SER A 505 21.48 -11.70 30.41
N ASP A 506 22.33 -10.81 30.94
CA ASP A 506 21.95 -9.48 31.40
C ASP A 506 23.03 -8.46 31.01
N ILE A 507 22.64 -7.25 30.61
CA ILE A 507 23.59 -6.20 30.22
C ILE A 507 24.06 -5.53 31.52
N PRO A 508 25.37 -5.54 31.84
CA PRO A 508 25.85 -4.95 33.07
C PRO A 508 25.53 -3.45 33.11
N HIS A 509 25.07 -2.98 34.28
CA HIS A 509 24.82 -1.56 34.53
C HIS A 509 26.06 -0.72 34.19
N ILE A 510 25.86 0.51 33.72
CA ILE A 510 26.94 1.35 33.17
C ILE A 510 28.08 1.58 34.18
N ASP A 511 27.76 1.58 35.48
CA ASP A 511 28.70 1.76 36.59
C ASP A 511 29.56 0.51 36.86
N ASN A 512 29.14 -0.65 36.34
CA ASN A 512 29.86 -1.93 36.43
C ASN A 512 30.71 -2.19 35.20
N LEU A 513 30.72 -1.28 34.21
CA LEU A 513 31.60 -1.40 33.06
C LEU A 513 33.04 -1.04 33.44
N PRO A 514 34.05 -1.79 32.94
CA PRO A 514 35.45 -1.52 33.24
C PRO A 514 35.85 -0.12 32.76
N THR A 515 36.28 0.74 33.68
CA THR A 515 36.76 2.10 33.37
C THR A 515 38.24 2.13 32.97
N ASP A 516 38.94 1.01 33.15
CA ASP A 516 40.34 0.78 32.81
C ASP A 516 40.53 0.31 31.35
N ILE A 517 39.48 -0.21 30.70
CA ILE A 517 39.51 -0.58 29.28
C ILE A 517 39.23 0.66 28.42
N VAL A 518 40.28 1.46 28.23
CA VAL A 518 40.27 2.61 27.32
C VAL A 518 40.73 2.21 25.92
N HIS A 519 39.81 2.19 24.95
CA HIS A 519 40.18 2.01 23.55
C HIS A 519 40.77 3.31 22.99
N ARG A 520 42.10 3.36 22.83
CA ARG A 520 42.79 4.51 22.26
C ARG A 520 42.69 4.50 20.74
N ILE A 521 41.75 5.27 20.20
CA ILE A 521 41.69 5.55 18.76
C ILE A 521 42.86 6.48 18.40
N ARG A 522 43.98 5.91 17.92
CA ARG A 522 45.08 6.69 17.34
C ARG A 522 44.68 7.11 15.92
N LEU A 523 44.22 8.35 15.79
CA LEU A 523 44.00 8.98 14.50
C LEU A 523 45.34 9.05 13.74
N LYS A 524 45.33 8.71 12.45
CA LYS A 524 46.52 8.87 11.58
C LYS A 524 46.94 10.34 11.60
N ASP A 525 48.24 10.60 11.65
CA ASP A 525 48.80 11.96 11.63
C ASP A 525 48.24 12.73 10.42
N PRO A 526 47.45 13.81 10.67
CA PRO A 526 46.78 14.55 9.62
C PRO A 526 47.76 15.27 8.67
N ASN A 527 49.03 15.41 9.05
CA ASN A 527 50.06 16.05 8.25
C ASN A 527 51.01 15.05 7.56
N LYS A 528 50.81 13.74 7.76
CA LYS A 528 51.67 12.73 7.15
C LYS A 528 51.36 12.62 5.66
N ILE A 529 52.18 13.28 4.85
CA ILE A 529 52.13 13.20 3.38
C ILE A 529 52.49 11.76 2.98
N ILE A 530 51.51 11.05 2.42
CA ILE A 530 51.72 9.72 1.84
C ILE A 530 52.54 9.94 0.57
N GLN A 531 53.85 9.67 0.60
CA GLN A 531 54.69 9.69 -0.59
C GLN A 531 54.24 8.56 -1.53
N CYS A 532 53.35 8.88 -2.46
CA CYS A 532 53.11 8.03 -3.61
C CYS A 532 54.40 8.01 -4.44
N ARG A 533 55.04 6.84 -4.55
CA ARG A 533 56.12 6.63 -5.52
C ARG A 533 55.54 6.90 -6.90
N ARG A 534 55.91 8.03 -7.51
CA ARG A 534 55.60 8.29 -8.90
C ARG A 534 56.52 7.39 -9.72
N TYR A 535 55.95 6.46 -10.47
CA TYR A 535 56.70 5.83 -11.55
C TYR A 535 57.08 6.94 -12.53
N ASN A 536 58.38 7.11 -12.80
CA ASN A 536 58.81 8.07 -13.79
C ASN A 536 58.23 7.67 -15.14
N THR A 537 57.49 8.59 -15.76
CA THR A 537 56.87 8.37 -17.06
C THR A 537 57.95 7.99 -18.06
N PRO A 538 57.84 6.82 -18.74
CA PRO A 538 58.79 6.41 -19.76
C PRO A 538 58.95 7.52 -20.80
N ARG A 539 60.19 7.80 -21.21
CA ARG A 539 60.58 8.97 -22.00
C ARG A 539 59.71 9.20 -23.26
N LYS A 540 59.15 8.12 -23.82
CA LYS A 540 58.26 8.15 -25.00
C LYS A 540 56.93 8.88 -24.80
N TYR A 541 56.55 9.21 -23.56
CA TYR A 541 55.29 9.91 -23.27
C TYR A 541 55.50 11.32 -22.69
N ARG A 542 56.73 11.84 -22.69
CA ARG A 542 57.03 13.14 -22.06
C ARG A 542 56.59 14.33 -22.92
N GLU A 543 56.69 14.24 -24.26
CA GLU A 543 56.34 15.34 -25.18
C GLU A 543 54.83 15.60 -25.30
N ALA A 544 53.97 14.65 -24.91
CA ALA A 544 52.52 14.85 -24.92
C ALA A 544 51.98 15.51 -23.64
N TRP A 545 52.85 15.78 -22.65
CA TRP A 545 52.46 16.23 -21.31
C TRP A 545 53.17 17.50 -20.82
N GLU A 546 54.06 18.10 -21.62
CA GLU A 546 54.47 19.51 -21.50
C GLU A 546 53.71 20.33 -22.55
#